data_AF-A0A1U8N040-F1
#
_entry.id   AF-A0A1U8N040-F1
#
_cell.length_a   1.000
_cell.length_b   1.000
_cell.length_c   1.000
_cell.angle_alpha   90.00
_cell.angle_beta   90.00
_cell.angle_gamma   90.00
#
_symmetry.space_group_name_H-M   'P 1'
#
loop_
_entity.id
_entity.type
_entity.pdbx_description
1 polymer ?
#
loop_
_entity_poly.entity_id
_entity_poly.type
_entity_poly.pdbx_seq_one_letter_code
_entity_poly.pdbx_strand_id
1 'polypeptide(L)'
;MQKKVRLPKELTFQDMYHNQDAFDDDDEDDSDWEPVQKHIEILKWFCTNCTMVNLDDVFLCDICGEHKESGILRHGFYASPFSPEVELVQVESEATGREKEIWSEASASNCSTAVGFDERMLLHSEVEIKSHPHPERPDRLRAIAASLSAAGIFPGKCCLIPAREITLEELQMVHSSEHIEVVELSRQMFSSYFTPDTYANEHSAHAARLAAGLCADLASAIFSGRVRNGFALVRPPGHHAGVTQAMGFCLHNNAAVAALAAQAAGAKKVLIVDWDVHHGNGTQEIFDQNKSVLYISLHRHEGGKFYPGTGSAFEVGTKGAEGYCVNIPWSRGGVGDNDYIFAFQHVVLPIASKFAPDFTIISAGFDAARGDPLGCCDVTPAGYTQMTHMLSTLSGGKLLVVLEGGYNLRSISSSATAVIKVLLGESCECEPENIVPSKAGLLTVLEVLKIQMKYWPNLSSSFEKLQLQRAMYSVEKKQKQVKRRRVFEPPLWWRWGRKQLLFHILTGHFHLK
;
A
#
# COMPACT_ATOMS: atom_id res chain seq x y z
N MET A 1 39.88 12.34 -6.47
CA MET A 1 38.79 12.18 -7.46
C MET A 1 37.51 11.82 -6.70
N GLN A 2 36.52 12.72 -6.72
CA GLN A 2 35.25 12.56 -6.00
C GLN A 2 34.37 11.51 -6.69
N LYS A 3 33.94 10.49 -5.94
CA LYS A 3 32.87 9.57 -6.34
C LYS A 3 31.55 10.34 -6.39
N LYS A 4 30.99 10.52 -7.59
CA LYS A 4 29.60 10.98 -7.78
C LYS A 4 28.68 9.83 -7.36
N VAL A 5 27.91 10.05 -6.29
CA VAL A 5 26.74 9.24 -5.94
C VAL A 5 25.72 9.45 -7.07
N ARG A 6 25.40 8.38 -7.81
CA ARG A 6 24.26 8.37 -8.73
C ARG A 6 23.00 8.29 -7.88
N LEU A 7 22.13 9.29 -8.00
CA LEU A 7 20.76 9.23 -7.48
C LEU A 7 19.98 8.13 -8.22
N PRO A 8 19.10 7.38 -7.55
CA PRO A 8 18.22 6.42 -8.22
C PRO A 8 17.33 7.17 -9.20
N LYS A 9 17.26 6.71 -10.45
CA LYS A 9 16.30 7.21 -11.42
C LYS A 9 14.98 6.52 -11.10
N GLU A 10 13.97 7.27 -10.68
CA GLU A 10 12.62 6.75 -10.45
C GLU A 10 12.04 6.30 -11.80
N LEU A 11 11.66 5.03 -11.90
CA LEU A 11 10.95 4.46 -13.04
C LEU A 11 9.46 4.56 -12.73
N THR A 12 8.71 5.27 -13.57
CA THR A 12 7.25 5.32 -13.48
C THR A 12 6.62 4.10 -14.14
N PHE A 13 5.36 3.81 -13.83
CA PHE A 13 4.62 2.68 -14.43
C PHE A 13 4.61 2.74 -15.97
N GLN A 14 4.50 3.94 -16.53
CA GLN A 14 4.59 4.18 -17.97
C GLN A 14 5.99 3.93 -18.54
N ASP A 15 7.07 4.14 -17.77
CA ASP A 15 8.44 3.84 -18.22
C ASP A 15 8.72 2.33 -18.35
N MET A 16 7.95 1.49 -17.64
CA MET A 16 8.07 0.03 -17.74
C MET A 16 7.39 -0.52 -19.00
N TYR A 17 6.35 0.14 -19.50
CA TYR A 17 5.58 -0.31 -20.67
C TYR A 17 5.93 0.44 -21.96
N HIS A 18 6.32 1.73 -21.91
CA HIS A 18 6.59 2.56 -23.10
C HIS A 18 8.02 2.52 -23.64
N ASN A 19 8.95 1.77 -23.04
CA ASN A 19 10.27 1.53 -23.63
C ASN A 19 10.23 0.57 -24.86
N GLN A 20 9.04 0.32 -25.41
CA GLN A 20 8.83 -0.54 -26.57
C GLN A 20 9.02 0.19 -27.91
N ASP A 21 8.95 1.53 -27.99
CA ASP A 21 8.87 2.25 -29.28
C ASP A 21 10.01 3.26 -29.53
N ALA A 22 11.18 3.08 -28.91
CA ALA A 22 12.27 4.05 -29.01
C ALA A 22 13.48 3.58 -29.82
N PHE A 23 13.34 2.67 -30.78
CA PHE A 23 14.38 2.36 -31.78
C PHE A 23 13.76 1.67 -33.01
N ASP A 24 13.04 2.40 -33.84
CA ASP A 24 12.82 2.01 -35.24
C ASP A 24 12.32 3.24 -36.00
N ASP A 25 13.25 3.96 -36.63
CA ASP A 25 13.03 4.78 -37.82
C ASP A 25 14.41 5.34 -38.21
N ASP A 26 15.04 4.72 -39.21
CA ASP A 26 15.85 5.35 -40.26
C ASP A 26 16.50 4.24 -41.11
N ASP A 27 15.73 3.70 -42.06
CA ASP A 27 16.28 2.97 -43.22
C ASP A 27 16.49 3.98 -44.35
N GLU A 28 17.75 4.28 -44.68
CA GLU A 28 18.29 4.31 -46.06
C GLU A 28 19.80 4.68 -46.08
N ASP A 29 20.56 3.82 -46.77
CA ASP A 29 21.81 4.07 -47.52
C ASP A 29 23.16 3.51 -46.97
N ASP A 30 23.55 2.39 -47.59
CA ASP A 30 24.87 1.86 -47.96
C ASP A 30 26.11 1.99 -47.03
N SER A 31 26.66 0.84 -46.60
CA SER A 31 27.93 0.24 -47.14
C SER A 31 28.64 -0.70 -46.15
N ASP A 32 29.12 -1.83 -46.70
CA ASP A 32 29.90 -2.91 -46.08
C ASP A 32 30.87 -2.48 -44.95
N TRP A 33 30.69 -3.05 -43.74
CA TRP A 33 31.76 -3.62 -42.88
C TRP A 33 31.15 -4.05 -41.53
N GLU A 34 30.89 -5.35 -41.35
CA GLU A 34 30.77 -5.90 -39.99
C GLU A 34 32.15 -6.04 -39.35
N PRO A 35 32.25 -5.71 -38.06
CA PRO A 35 32.57 -6.77 -37.13
C PRO A 35 31.42 -6.89 -36.14
N VAL A 36 30.74 -8.05 -36.19
CA VAL A 36 29.83 -8.60 -35.19
C VAL A 36 30.09 -7.98 -33.81
N GLN A 37 29.32 -6.93 -33.48
CA GLN A 37 29.13 -6.58 -32.08
C GLN A 37 28.43 -7.79 -31.51
N LYS A 38 29.17 -8.64 -30.80
CA LYS A 38 28.58 -9.64 -29.92
C LYS A 38 27.51 -8.90 -29.15
N HIS A 39 26.24 -9.21 -29.39
CA HIS A 39 25.17 -8.84 -28.49
C HIS A 39 25.65 -9.34 -27.13
N ILE A 40 26.10 -8.42 -26.28
CA ILE A 40 26.38 -8.73 -24.90
C ILE A 40 25.00 -8.97 -24.32
N GLU A 41 24.57 -10.23 -24.30
CA GLU A 41 23.40 -10.65 -23.54
C GLU A 41 23.72 -10.30 -22.08
N ILE A 42 23.21 -9.15 -21.65
CA ILE A 42 23.21 -8.78 -20.25
C ILE A 42 22.26 -9.77 -19.60
N LEU A 43 22.82 -10.83 -19.02
CA LEU A 43 22.09 -11.77 -18.18
C LEU A 43 21.43 -10.96 -17.04
N LYS A 44 20.15 -11.26 -16.79
CA LYS A 44 19.32 -10.60 -15.78
C LYS A 44 18.64 -11.66 -14.93
N TRP A 45 18.34 -11.32 -13.68
CA TRP A 45 17.53 -12.16 -12.80
C TRP A 45 16.44 -11.33 -12.10
N PHE A 46 15.32 -11.96 -11.80
CA PHE A 46 14.21 -11.34 -11.08
C PHE A 46 14.25 -11.72 -9.62
N CYS A 47 14.10 -10.73 -8.74
CA CYS A 47 14.06 -10.96 -7.31
C CYS A 47 12.84 -11.79 -6.92
N THR A 48 13.06 -12.92 -6.24
CA THR A 48 11.96 -13.80 -5.76
C THR A 48 11.06 -13.10 -4.74
N ASN A 49 11.62 -12.17 -3.96
CA ASN A 49 10.90 -11.43 -2.93
C ASN A 49 10.06 -10.26 -3.48
N CYS A 50 10.56 -9.49 -4.46
CA CYS A 50 9.89 -8.26 -4.94
C CYS A 50 9.73 -8.16 -6.46
N THR A 51 10.00 -9.21 -7.23
CA THR A 51 9.86 -9.28 -8.70
C THR A 51 10.71 -8.30 -9.51
N MET A 52 11.52 -7.45 -8.86
CA MET A 52 12.36 -6.47 -9.56
C MET A 52 13.53 -7.11 -10.29
N VAL A 53 13.83 -6.58 -11.47
CA VAL A 53 14.95 -7.00 -12.32
C VAL A 53 16.28 -6.53 -11.75
N ASN A 54 17.30 -7.39 -11.83
CA ASN A 54 18.66 -7.11 -11.40
C ASN A 54 19.65 -7.64 -12.44
N LEU A 55 20.84 -7.06 -12.49
CA LEU A 55 21.93 -7.52 -13.36
C LEU A 55 22.58 -8.80 -12.78
N ASP A 56 23.09 -9.68 -13.65
CA ASP A 56 23.61 -10.99 -13.24
C ASP A 56 24.83 -10.94 -12.32
N ASP A 57 25.64 -9.89 -12.43
CA ASP A 57 26.83 -9.62 -11.62
C ASP A 57 26.52 -9.10 -10.20
N VAL A 58 25.25 -8.77 -9.93
CA VAL A 58 24.78 -8.31 -8.62
C VAL A 58 24.07 -9.44 -7.88
N PHE A 59 24.53 -9.74 -6.67
CA PHE A 59 23.98 -10.81 -5.83
C PHE A 59 22.86 -10.36 -4.88
N LEU A 60 22.68 -9.05 -4.68
CA LEU A 60 21.63 -8.48 -3.83
C LEU A 60 20.67 -7.67 -4.71
N CYS A 61 19.37 -7.79 -4.48
CA CYS A 61 18.41 -7.01 -5.21
C CYS A 61 18.60 -5.52 -4.93
N ASP A 62 18.69 -4.70 -5.98
CA ASP A 62 18.93 -3.26 -5.85
C ASP A 62 17.80 -2.52 -5.12
N ILE A 63 16.58 -3.08 -5.14
CA ILE A 63 15.39 -2.46 -4.58
C ILE A 63 15.13 -2.89 -3.14
N CYS A 64 15.20 -4.19 -2.84
CA CYS A 64 14.86 -4.72 -1.52
C CYS A 64 16.02 -5.35 -0.74
N GLY A 65 17.20 -5.49 -1.35
CA GLY A 65 18.38 -6.08 -0.72
C GLY A 65 18.34 -7.61 -0.58
N GLU A 66 17.35 -8.29 -1.17
CA GLU A 66 17.24 -9.75 -1.10
C GLU A 66 18.35 -10.44 -1.90
N HIS A 67 18.93 -11.51 -1.37
CA HIS A 67 19.97 -12.27 -2.08
C HIS A 67 19.40 -13.05 -3.27
N LYS A 68 20.17 -13.13 -4.37
CA LYS A 68 19.83 -13.84 -5.62
C LYS A 68 19.41 -15.29 -5.39
N GLU A 69 20.09 -15.96 -4.47
CA GLU A 69 19.84 -17.37 -4.12
C GLU A 69 18.84 -17.53 -2.96
N SER A 70 18.04 -16.51 -2.67
CA SER A 70 17.07 -16.57 -1.57
C SER A 70 16.09 -17.73 -1.74
N GLY A 71 16.07 -18.61 -0.74
CA GLY A 71 15.12 -19.71 -0.61
C GLY A 71 13.79 -19.30 0.01
N ILE A 72 13.38 -18.02 -0.05
CA ILE A 72 12.12 -17.55 0.55
C ILE A 72 10.90 -18.34 0.05
N LEU A 73 10.95 -18.85 -1.19
CA LEU A 73 9.92 -19.74 -1.78
C LEU A 73 10.32 -21.22 -1.81
N ARG A 74 11.46 -21.62 -1.21
CA ARG A 74 11.98 -23.00 -1.25
C ARG A 74 11.84 -23.75 0.08
N HIS A 75 11.49 -23.07 1.16
CA HIS A 75 11.43 -23.66 2.51
C HIS A 75 10.06 -23.47 3.16
N GLY A 76 9.54 -24.54 3.76
CA GLY A 76 8.30 -24.53 4.54
C GLY A 76 7.03 -24.28 3.71
N PHE A 77 6.02 -23.66 4.32
CA PHE A 77 4.73 -23.29 3.70
C PHE A 77 4.84 -22.34 2.48
N TYR A 78 6.03 -21.79 2.21
CA TYR A 78 6.28 -20.94 1.04
C TYR A 78 6.65 -21.74 -0.22
N ALA A 79 6.88 -23.06 -0.11
CA ALA A 79 7.16 -23.91 -1.25
C ALA A 79 5.93 -24.00 -2.16
N SER A 80 6.08 -23.60 -3.43
CA SER A 80 5.07 -23.88 -4.44
C SER A 80 4.94 -25.41 -4.58
N PRO A 81 3.72 -25.97 -4.62
CA PRO A 81 3.52 -27.41 -4.89
C PRO A 81 4.03 -27.82 -6.28
N PHE A 82 4.40 -26.87 -7.13
CA PHE A 82 4.90 -27.08 -8.50
C PHE A 82 6.43 -26.95 -8.64
N SER A 83 7.22 -26.87 -7.56
CA SER A 83 8.69 -26.83 -7.69
C SER A 83 9.28 -28.22 -7.97
N PRO A 84 10.14 -28.40 -8.99
CA PRO A 84 10.80 -29.67 -9.26
C PRO A 84 11.93 -29.96 -8.26
N GLU A 85 11.78 -31.11 -7.56
CA GLU A 85 12.70 -32.00 -6.83
C GLU A 85 13.86 -31.46 -5.96
N VAL A 86 13.79 -31.80 -4.66
CA VAL A 86 14.88 -32.49 -3.93
C VAL A 86 14.26 -33.62 -3.08
N GLU A 87 14.83 -34.82 -3.21
CA GLU A 87 14.51 -36.12 -2.61
C GLU A 87 13.56 -36.17 -1.40
N LEU A 88 12.40 -36.80 -1.63
CA LEU A 88 11.48 -37.30 -0.62
C LEU A 88 12.16 -38.39 0.22
N VAL A 89 12.62 -38.03 1.42
CA VAL A 89 12.67 -39.02 2.50
C VAL A 89 11.22 -39.28 2.90
N GLN A 90 10.74 -40.48 2.58
CA GLN A 90 9.43 -40.98 2.97
C GLN A 90 9.26 -40.88 4.49
N VAL A 91 8.51 -39.88 4.93
CA VAL A 91 7.71 -40.00 6.15
C VAL A 91 6.28 -40.10 5.67
N GLU A 92 5.84 -41.34 5.41
CA GLU A 92 4.42 -41.65 5.42
C GLU A 92 3.87 -41.13 6.75
N SER A 93 3.06 -40.08 6.69
CA SER A 93 2.21 -39.71 7.81
C SER A 93 0.79 -39.56 7.29
N GLU A 94 -0.07 -40.40 7.87
CA GLU A 94 -1.51 -40.45 7.75
C GLU A 94 -2.12 -39.09 8.11
N ALA A 95 -2.13 -38.13 7.18
CA ALA A 95 -2.63 -36.78 7.41
C ALA A 95 -3.96 -36.47 6.68
N THR A 96 -4.47 -37.36 5.83
CA THR A 96 -5.69 -37.09 5.05
C THR A 96 -7.00 -37.30 5.80
N GLY A 97 -6.95 -37.90 7.00
CA GLY A 97 -8.13 -38.09 7.87
C GLY A 97 -8.22 -37.12 9.05
N ARG A 98 -7.08 -36.60 9.54
CA ARG A 98 -7.01 -35.81 10.79
C ARG A 98 -7.23 -34.30 10.59
N GLU A 99 -6.97 -33.77 9.40
CA GLU A 99 -7.10 -32.32 9.14
C GLU A 99 -8.56 -31.84 9.18
N LYS A 100 -9.51 -32.67 8.73
CA LYS A 100 -10.94 -32.35 8.84
C LYS A 100 -11.47 -32.39 10.27
N GLU A 101 -10.90 -33.22 11.14
CA GLU A 101 -11.32 -33.30 12.55
C GLU A 101 -10.70 -32.16 13.39
N ILE A 102 -9.48 -31.72 13.09
CA ILE A 102 -8.85 -30.59 13.81
C ILE A 102 -9.58 -29.26 13.57
N TRP A 103 -10.21 -29.09 12.40
CA TRP A 103 -10.98 -27.88 12.07
C TRP A 103 -12.38 -27.85 12.70
N SER A 104 -12.84 -28.98 13.25
CA SER A 104 -14.18 -29.14 13.82
C SER A 104 -14.23 -28.91 15.33
N GLU A 105 -13.10 -29.01 16.05
CA GLU A 105 -13.09 -29.06 17.53
C GLU A 105 -12.16 -28.03 18.20
N ALA A 106 -11.76 -26.97 17.49
CA ALA A 106 -11.21 -25.78 18.15
C ALA A 106 -12.37 -24.94 18.74
N SER A 107 -12.61 -25.16 20.03
CA SER A 107 -13.65 -24.58 20.88
C SER A 107 -14.31 -23.28 20.38
N ALA A 108 -15.60 -23.35 20.07
CA ALA A 108 -16.48 -22.21 19.79
C ALA A 108 -16.71 -21.27 21.00
N SER A 109 -15.89 -21.37 22.05
CA SER A 109 -15.92 -20.51 23.22
C SER A 109 -14.66 -19.65 23.24
N ASN A 110 -14.79 -18.41 22.74
CA ASN A 110 -13.83 -17.28 22.79
C ASN A 110 -12.95 -16.99 21.55
N CYS A 111 -13.39 -17.28 20.31
CA CYS A 111 -12.71 -16.65 19.17
C CYS A 111 -13.07 -15.15 19.05
N SER A 112 -12.14 -14.25 19.39
CA SER A 112 -12.35 -12.81 19.25
C SER A 112 -12.07 -12.29 17.83
N THR A 113 -11.12 -12.89 17.12
CA THR A 113 -10.59 -12.39 15.86
C THR A 113 -10.73 -13.45 14.76
N ALA A 114 -11.42 -13.10 13.68
CA ALA A 114 -11.61 -13.97 12.53
C ALA A 114 -10.59 -13.71 11.42
N VAL A 115 -10.22 -14.75 10.68
CA VAL A 115 -9.45 -14.67 9.44
C VAL A 115 -10.26 -15.33 8.32
N GLY A 116 -10.42 -14.60 7.21
CA GLY A 116 -10.97 -15.14 5.98
C GLY A 116 -9.84 -15.51 5.03
N PHE A 117 -9.73 -16.77 4.62
CA PHE A 117 -8.71 -17.27 3.71
C PHE A 117 -9.25 -18.49 2.96
N ASP A 118 -8.89 -18.63 1.69
CA ASP A 118 -9.21 -19.78 0.85
C ASP A 118 -8.14 -19.97 -0.22
N GLU A 119 -7.65 -21.20 -0.38
CA GLU A 119 -6.57 -21.54 -1.30
C GLU A 119 -6.99 -21.41 -2.77
N ARG A 120 -8.28 -21.49 -3.11
CA ARG A 120 -8.75 -21.30 -4.49
C ARG A 120 -8.47 -19.89 -5.00
N MET A 121 -8.35 -18.92 -4.11
CA MET A 121 -7.88 -17.58 -4.49
C MET A 121 -6.44 -17.59 -5.02
N LEU A 122 -5.62 -18.61 -4.76
CA LEU A 122 -4.26 -18.76 -5.30
C LEU A 122 -4.23 -19.15 -6.79
N LEU A 123 -5.36 -19.58 -7.35
CA LEU A 123 -5.45 -20.02 -8.75
C LEU A 123 -5.53 -18.87 -9.75
N HIS A 124 -5.90 -17.66 -9.31
CA HIS A 124 -5.82 -16.45 -10.13
C HIS A 124 -4.34 -16.11 -10.39
N SER A 125 -3.84 -16.16 -11.61
CA SER A 125 -2.44 -15.80 -11.88
C SER A 125 -2.25 -15.38 -13.33
N GLU A 126 -1.22 -14.58 -13.60
CA GLU A 126 -0.85 -14.24 -14.97
C GLU A 126 -0.29 -15.50 -15.64
N VAL A 127 -1.01 -16.01 -16.65
CA VAL A 127 -0.64 -17.25 -17.36
C VAL A 127 0.24 -16.98 -18.58
N GLU A 128 0.22 -15.74 -19.10
CA GLU A 128 1.08 -15.32 -20.20
C GLU A 128 2.50 -15.08 -19.71
N ILE A 129 3.48 -15.70 -20.36
CA ILE A 129 4.89 -15.51 -20.05
C ILE A 129 5.33 -14.15 -20.60
N LYS A 130 5.39 -13.15 -19.72
CA LYS A 130 5.92 -11.82 -20.03
C LYS A 130 7.39 -11.69 -19.66
N SER A 131 8.03 -10.65 -20.20
CA SER A 131 9.42 -10.31 -19.90
C SER A 131 9.63 -9.92 -18.44
N HIS A 132 8.60 -9.41 -17.76
CA HIS A 132 8.63 -9.06 -16.34
C HIS A 132 7.50 -9.81 -15.62
N PRO A 133 7.77 -10.48 -14.49
CA PRO A 133 6.74 -11.16 -13.73
C PRO A 133 5.81 -10.15 -13.06
N HIS A 134 4.51 -10.43 -13.08
CA HIS A 134 3.53 -9.58 -12.43
C HIS A 134 3.74 -9.50 -10.90
N PRO A 135 3.73 -8.28 -10.30
CA PRO A 135 3.93 -8.14 -8.86
C PRO A 135 2.76 -8.70 -8.04
N GLU A 136 1.52 -8.51 -8.49
CA GLU A 136 0.34 -9.19 -7.94
C GLU A 136 0.36 -10.67 -8.36
N ARG A 137 0.67 -11.55 -7.41
CA ARG A 137 0.88 -12.98 -7.64
C ARG A 137 0.44 -13.81 -6.43
N PRO A 138 0.13 -15.11 -6.61
CA PRO A 138 -0.33 -15.98 -5.53
C PRO A 138 0.60 -16.08 -4.32
N ASP A 139 1.92 -15.91 -4.52
CA ASP A 139 2.91 -15.97 -3.44
C ASP A 139 2.67 -14.92 -2.35
N ARG A 140 1.95 -13.84 -2.64
CA ARG A 140 1.57 -12.83 -1.64
C ARG A 140 0.76 -13.44 -0.49
N LEU A 141 -0.29 -14.21 -0.82
CA LEU A 141 -1.10 -14.89 0.19
C LEU A 141 -0.35 -16.05 0.82
N ARG A 142 0.40 -16.83 0.04
CA ARG A 142 1.22 -17.94 0.59
C ARG A 142 2.17 -17.40 1.65
N ALA A 143 2.82 -16.27 1.37
CA ALA A 143 3.81 -15.71 2.25
C ALA A 143 3.20 -15.24 3.58
N ILE A 144 2.08 -14.51 3.51
CA ILE A 144 1.39 -14.06 4.71
C ILE A 144 0.85 -15.25 5.51
N ALA A 145 0.19 -16.21 4.85
CA ALA A 145 -0.35 -17.41 5.52
C ALA A 145 0.74 -18.21 6.22
N ALA A 146 1.88 -18.44 5.56
CA ALA A 146 3.04 -19.10 6.13
C ALA A 146 3.61 -18.34 7.34
N SER A 147 3.70 -17.02 7.27
CA SER A 147 4.15 -16.19 8.40
C SER A 147 3.19 -16.24 9.60
N LEU A 148 1.89 -16.26 9.35
CA LEU A 148 0.88 -16.38 10.41
C LEU A 148 0.91 -17.78 11.05
N SER A 149 1.11 -18.82 10.25
CA SER A 149 1.27 -20.20 10.72
C SER A 149 2.53 -20.34 11.59
N ALA A 150 3.67 -19.83 11.12
CA ALA A 150 4.93 -19.85 11.87
C ALA A 150 4.85 -19.06 13.20
N ALA A 151 4.04 -18.02 13.25
CA ALA A 151 3.77 -17.24 14.47
C ALA A 151 2.71 -17.89 15.40
N GLY A 152 2.12 -19.04 15.02
CA GLY A 152 1.04 -19.69 15.76
C GLY A 152 -0.25 -18.86 15.83
N ILE A 153 -0.46 -17.97 14.87
CA ILE A 153 -1.62 -17.07 14.82
C ILE A 153 -2.77 -17.72 14.04
N PHE A 154 -2.48 -18.25 12.86
CA PHE A 154 -3.48 -18.84 11.97
C PHE A 154 -2.88 -19.99 11.15
N PRO A 155 -3.41 -21.23 11.28
CA PRO A 155 -4.45 -21.66 12.24
C PRO A 155 -3.95 -21.56 13.71
N GLY A 156 -4.86 -21.31 14.65
CA GLY A 156 -4.50 -21.22 16.07
C GLY A 156 -5.33 -20.19 16.84
N LYS A 157 -4.78 -18.99 17.04
CA LYS A 157 -5.40 -17.90 17.83
C LYS A 157 -6.62 -17.27 17.14
N CYS A 158 -6.66 -17.29 15.80
CA CYS A 158 -7.77 -16.78 15.01
C CYS A 158 -8.71 -17.90 14.55
N CYS A 159 -10.00 -17.63 14.46
CA CYS A 159 -10.97 -18.53 13.83
C CYS A 159 -11.04 -18.29 12.33
N LEU A 160 -11.29 -19.38 11.58
CA LEU A 160 -11.56 -19.32 10.15
C LEU A 160 -13.04 -18.94 9.92
N ILE A 161 -13.28 -18.00 9.01
CA ILE A 161 -14.60 -17.83 8.39
C ILE A 161 -14.65 -18.67 7.12
N PRO A 162 -15.63 -19.58 6.96
CA PRO A 162 -15.78 -20.36 5.74
C PRO A 162 -15.93 -19.46 4.52
N ALA A 163 -15.21 -19.76 3.45
CA ALA A 163 -15.31 -19.01 2.22
C ALA A 163 -16.58 -19.40 1.45
N ARG A 164 -17.29 -18.39 0.96
CA ARG A 164 -18.37 -18.54 -0.02
C ARG A 164 -18.13 -17.60 -1.20
N GLU A 165 -18.72 -17.94 -2.33
CA GLU A 165 -18.84 -16.98 -3.43
C GLU A 165 -19.88 -15.91 -3.05
N ILE A 166 -19.53 -14.65 -3.27
CA ILE A 166 -20.50 -13.55 -3.20
C ILE A 166 -21.61 -13.80 -4.23
N THR A 167 -22.84 -13.42 -3.88
CA THR A 167 -23.99 -13.54 -4.79
C THR A 167 -23.98 -12.42 -5.84
N LEU A 168 -24.75 -12.60 -6.92
CA LEU A 168 -24.91 -11.56 -7.94
C LEU A 168 -25.59 -10.31 -7.35
N GLU A 169 -26.62 -10.52 -6.53
CA GLU A 169 -27.40 -9.47 -5.90
C GLU A 169 -26.53 -8.61 -4.97
N GLU A 170 -25.63 -9.23 -4.22
CA GLU A 170 -24.69 -8.51 -3.37
C GLU A 170 -23.68 -7.69 -4.17
N LEU A 171 -23.16 -8.23 -5.28
CA LEU A 171 -22.24 -7.49 -6.16
C LEU A 171 -22.92 -6.30 -6.85
N GLN A 172 -24.20 -6.46 -7.25
CA GLN A 172 -24.99 -5.39 -7.87
C GLN A 172 -25.27 -4.20 -6.94
N MET A 173 -25.03 -4.35 -5.63
CA MET A 173 -25.07 -3.21 -4.71
C MET A 173 -23.92 -2.22 -4.95
N VAL A 174 -22.81 -2.69 -5.56
CA VAL A 174 -21.59 -1.91 -5.81
C VAL A 174 -21.36 -1.68 -7.30
N HIS A 175 -21.41 -2.76 -8.09
CA HIS A 175 -21.01 -2.77 -9.48
C HIS A 175 -22.22 -2.79 -10.42
N SER A 176 -22.03 -2.30 -11.64
CA SER A 176 -23.04 -2.46 -12.69
C SER A 176 -23.12 -3.93 -13.14
N SER A 177 -24.28 -4.33 -13.69
CA SER A 177 -24.45 -5.69 -14.22
C SER A 177 -23.45 -6.00 -15.32
N GLU A 178 -23.14 -5.02 -16.17
CA GLU A 178 -22.17 -5.16 -17.28
C GLU A 178 -20.77 -5.46 -16.76
N HIS A 179 -20.33 -4.78 -15.69
CA HIS A 179 -19.03 -5.07 -15.05
C HIS A 179 -18.97 -6.51 -14.55
N ILE A 180 -20.01 -6.96 -13.85
CA ILE A 180 -20.07 -8.30 -13.28
C ILE A 180 -20.06 -9.36 -14.38
N GLU A 181 -20.84 -9.16 -15.44
CA GLU A 181 -20.85 -10.05 -16.61
C GLU A 181 -19.49 -10.14 -17.28
N VAL A 182 -18.80 -9.00 -17.48
CA VAL A 182 -17.46 -8.97 -18.10
C VAL A 182 -16.44 -9.71 -17.24
N VAL A 183 -16.51 -9.61 -15.91
CA VAL A 183 -15.66 -10.41 -15.01
C VAL A 183 -16.00 -11.90 -15.09
N GLU A 184 -17.28 -12.28 -15.12
CA GLU A 184 -17.70 -13.68 -15.23
C GLU A 184 -17.25 -14.35 -16.53
N LEU A 185 -17.20 -13.61 -17.65
CA LEU A 185 -16.73 -14.13 -18.92
C LEU A 185 -15.29 -14.66 -18.86
N SER A 186 -14.45 -14.15 -17.93
CA SER A 186 -13.09 -14.65 -17.74
C SER A 186 -13.04 -16.15 -17.40
N ARG A 187 -14.11 -16.74 -16.84
CA ARG A 187 -14.20 -18.19 -16.56
C ARG A 187 -14.12 -19.07 -17.79
N GLN A 188 -14.45 -18.50 -18.95
CA GLN A 188 -14.47 -19.20 -20.24
C GLN A 188 -13.22 -18.90 -21.07
N MET A 189 -12.30 -18.10 -20.55
CA MET A 189 -11.09 -17.66 -21.23
C MET A 189 -9.87 -18.21 -20.53
N PHE A 190 -8.91 -18.73 -21.31
CA PHE A 190 -7.64 -19.19 -20.76
C PHE A 190 -6.82 -18.04 -20.18
N SER A 191 -6.78 -16.91 -20.90
CA SER A 191 -6.12 -15.66 -20.52
C SER A 191 -6.94 -14.48 -21.07
N SER A 192 -7.00 -13.40 -20.31
CA SER A 192 -7.66 -12.14 -20.69
C SER A 192 -7.08 -10.98 -19.90
N TYR A 193 -7.29 -9.75 -20.39
CA TYR A 193 -6.87 -8.52 -19.72
C TYR A 193 -7.99 -7.50 -19.81
N PHE A 194 -8.37 -6.91 -18.67
CA PHE A 194 -9.32 -5.79 -18.63
C PHE A 194 -8.62 -4.47 -18.95
N THR A 195 -7.36 -4.36 -18.51
CA THR A 195 -6.40 -3.29 -18.81
C THR A 195 -5.01 -3.94 -18.97
N PRO A 196 -3.99 -3.24 -19.51
CA PRO A 196 -2.66 -3.84 -19.74
C PRO A 196 -2.01 -4.53 -18.52
N ASP A 197 -2.47 -4.16 -17.33
CA ASP A 197 -1.96 -4.59 -16.04
C ASP A 197 -2.95 -5.44 -15.22
N THR A 198 -4.21 -5.56 -15.64
CA THR A 198 -5.24 -6.28 -14.88
C THR A 198 -5.63 -7.53 -15.63
N TYR A 199 -4.88 -8.60 -15.35
CA TYR A 199 -5.03 -9.90 -16.00
C TYR A 199 -6.18 -10.72 -15.40
N ALA A 200 -6.63 -11.71 -16.15
CA ALA A 200 -7.45 -12.80 -15.64
C ALA A 200 -7.22 -14.12 -16.40
N ASN A 201 -7.36 -15.23 -15.67
CA ASN A 201 -7.44 -16.57 -16.20
C ASN A 201 -8.81 -17.19 -15.86
N GLU A 202 -9.02 -18.46 -16.22
CA GLU A 202 -10.27 -19.20 -16.01
C GLU A 202 -10.73 -19.29 -14.54
N HIS A 203 -9.84 -19.04 -13.58
CA HIS A 203 -10.13 -19.09 -12.15
C HIS A 203 -10.35 -17.69 -11.53
N SER A 204 -10.09 -16.62 -12.26
CA SER A 204 -10.13 -15.24 -11.75
C SER A 204 -11.49 -14.82 -11.21
N ALA A 205 -12.57 -15.05 -11.97
CA ALA A 205 -13.90 -14.67 -11.50
C ALA A 205 -14.27 -15.40 -10.20
N HIS A 206 -13.92 -16.69 -10.10
CA HIS A 206 -14.18 -17.48 -8.89
C HIS A 206 -13.36 -16.94 -7.70
N ALA A 207 -12.07 -16.65 -7.90
CA ALA A 207 -11.23 -16.03 -6.88
C ALA A 207 -11.77 -14.67 -6.42
N ALA A 208 -12.19 -13.81 -7.37
CA ALA A 208 -12.78 -12.51 -7.07
C ALA A 208 -14.10 -12.63 -6.28
N ARG A 209 -14.95 -13.62 -6.61
CA ARG A 209 -16.16 -13.90 -5.84
C ARG A 209 -15.88 -14.39 -4.43
N LEU A 210 -14.86 -15.24 -4.24
CA LEU A 210 -14.45 -15.70 -2.91
C LEU A 210 -13.88 -14.56 -2.07
N ALA A 211 -13.06 -13.69 -2.67
CA ALA A 211 -12.51 -12.51 -2.01
C ALA A 211 -13.62 -11.58 -1.49
N ALA A 212 -14.57 -11.22 -2.37
CA ALA A 212 -15.71 -10.39 -2.00
C ALA A 212 -16.63 -11.06 -0.99
N GLY A 213 -16.88 -12.37 -1.12
CA GLY A 213 -17.74 -13.15 -0.23
C GLY A 213 -17.18 -13.26 1.19
N LEU A 214 -15.88 -13.52 1.32
CA LEU A 214 -15.17 -13.49 2.60
C LEU A 214 -15.26 -12.13 3.27
N CYS A 215 -15.11 -11.04 2.50
CA CYS A 215 -15.22 -9.68 3.02
C CYS A 215 -16.64 -9.35 3.50
N ALA A 216 -17.67 -9.75 2.75
CA ALA A 216 -19.07 -9.58 3.14
C ALA A 216 -19.41 -10.37 4.42
N ASP A 217 -18.99 -11.62 4.52
CA ASP A 217 -19.28 -12.48 5.67
C ASP A 217 -18.54 -12.06 6.92
N LEU A 218 -17.27 -11.64 6.80
CA LEU A 218 -16.53 -11.03 7.90
C LEU A 218 -17.22 -9.74 8.37
N ALA A 219 -17.63 -8.86 7.47
CA ALA A 219 -18.33 -7.63 7.83
C ALA A 219 -19.62 -7.91 8.59
N SER A 220 -20.44 -8.83 8.09
CA SER A 220 -21.68 -9.28 8.74
C SER A 220 -21.42 -9.93 10.11
N ALA A 221 -20.42 -10.82 10.21
CA ALA A 221 -20.07 -11.50 11.46
C ALA A 221 -19.55 -10.53 12.53
N ILE A 222 -18.72 -9.56 12.15
CA ILE A 222 -18.22 -8.54 13.07
C ILE A 222 -19.34 -7.59 13.50
N PHE A 223 -20.15 -7.10 12.56
CA PHE A 223 -21.23 -6.16 12.88
C PHE A 223 -22.29 -6.77 13.80
N SER A 224 -22.68 -8.03 13.54
CA SER A 224 -23.61 -8.80 14.38
C SER A 224 -23.04 -9.21 15.74
N GLY A 225 -21.73 -9.01 15.97
CA GLY A 225 -21.07 -9.36 17.23
C GLY A 225 -20.74 -10.84 17.38
N ARG A 226 -20.80 -11.65 16.30
CA ARG A 226 -20.35 -13.05 16.31
C ARG A 226 -18.84 -13.16 16.53
N VAL A 227 -18.09 -12.17 16.05
CA VAL A 227 -16.65 -11.97 16.32
C VAL A 227 -16.40 -10.48 16.59
N ARG A 228 -15.30 -10.14 17.26
CA ARG A 228 -14.99 -8.73 17.62
C ARG A 228 -14.44 -7.95 16.44
N ASN A 229 -13.53 -8.56 15.69
CA ASN A 229 -12.83 -7.98 14.55
C ASN A 229 -12.35 -9.09 13.60
N GLY A 230 -11.77 -8.73 12.46
CA GLY A 230 -11.22 -9.74 11.55
C GLY A 230 -10.31 -9.21 10.45
N PHE A 231 -9.65 -10.15 9.78
CA PHE A 231 -8.71 -9.91 8.68
C PHE A 231 -9.10 -10.77 7.47
N ALA A 232 -9.42 -10.14 6.35
CA ALA A 232 -9.65 -10.81 5.07
C ALA A 232 -8.33 -10.94 4.31
N LEU A 233 -7.74 -12.14 4.35
CA LEU A 233 -6.53 -12.50 3.61
C LEU A 233 -6.91 -12.95 2.20
N VAL A 234 -7.26 -11.97 1.36
CA VAL A 234 -7.94 -12.19 0.07
C VAL A 234 -7.11 -11.76 -1.12
N ARG A 235 -7.41 -12.35 -2.29
CA ARG A 235 -6.98 -11.85 -3.60
C ARG A 235 -7.97 -12.28 -4.69
N PRO A 236 -8.10 -11.54 -5.81
CA PRO A 236 -7.46 -10.26 -6.16
C PRO A 236 -7.81 -9.10 -5.19
N PRO A 237 -7.01 -8.01 -5.15
CA PRO A 237 -7.35 -6.78 -4.42
C PRO A 237 -8.60 -6.10 -5.01
N GLY A 238 -9.07 -5.01 -4.39
CA GLY A 238 -10.36 -4.42 -4.75
C GLY A 238 -10.43 -2.90 -4.91
N HIS A 239 -9.61 -2.11 -4.23
CA HIS A 239 -9.86 -0.66 -4.10
C HIS A 239 -9.78 0.17 -5.41
N HIS A 240 -9.20 -0.36 -6.48
CA HIS A 240 -9.19 0.27 -7.81
C HIS A 240 -10.40 -0.09 -8.68
N ALA A 241 -11.14 -1.17 -8.34
CA ALA A 241 -12.32 -1.56 -9.09
C ALA A 241 -13.46 -0.55 -8.84
N GLY A 242 -13.90 0.09 -9.92
CA GLY A 242 -14.97 1.09 -9.93
C GLY A 242 -16.36 0.46 -10.06
N VAL A 243 -17.37 1.29 -10.37
CA VAL A 243 -18.73 0.77 -10.60
C VAL A 243 -18.79 -0.07 -11.87
N THR A 244 -18.05 0.32 -12.92
CA THR A 244 -18.14 -0.28 -14.26
C THR A 244 -16.84 -0.89 -14.78
N GLN A 245 -15.73 -0.78 -14.03
CA GLN A 245 -14.40 -1.10 -14.56
C GLN A 245 -13.54 -1.88 -13.54
N ALA A 246 -12.92 -2.96 -14.03
CA ALA A 246 -11.78 -3.63 -13.40
C ALA A 246 -10.48 -2.97 -13.89
N MET A 247 -9.58 -2.62 -12.97
CA MET A 247 -8.28 -2.01 -13.25
C MET A 247 -7.35 -2.09 -12.03
N GLY A 248 -6.06 -1.79 -12.21
CA GLY A 248 -5.11 -1.72 -11.09
C GLY A 248 -5.06 -3.03 -10.29
N PHE A 249 -5.06 -4.16 -10.99
CA PHE A 249 -5.10 -5.52 -10.43
C PHE A 249 -6.42 -5.92 -9.76
N CYS A 250 -7.39 -5.01 -9.69
CA CYS A 250 -8.63 -5.19 -8.95
C CYS A 250 -9.78 -5.60 -9.87
N LEU A 251 -10.52 -6.67 -9.51
CA LEU A 251 -11.66 -7.17 -10.26
C LEU A 251 -13.01 -6.74 -9.65
N HIS A 252 -13.18 -6.92 -8.34
CA HIS A 252 -14.34 -6.43 -7.58
C HIS A 252 -13.87 -5.64 -6.37
N ASN A 253 -14.65 -4.65 -5.94
CA ASN A 253 -14.27 -3.79 -4.83
C ASN A 253 -14.65 -4.42 -3.48
N ASN A 254 -13.74 -5.20 -2.93
CA ASN A 254 -13.92 -5.96 -1.68
C ASN A 254 -14.31 -5.07 -0.49
N ALA A 255 -13.67 -3.91 -0.34
CA ALA A 255 -13.94 -2.98 0.75
C ALA A 255 -15.32 -2.30 0.62
N ALA A 256 -15.73 -1.94 -0.60
CA ALA A 256 -17.07 -1.41 -0.86
C ALA A 256 -18.16 -2.48 -0.62
N VAL A 257 -17.94 -3.71 -1.06
CA VAL A 257 -18.84 -4.85 -0.78
C VAL A 257 -18.98 -5.06 0.73
N ALA A 258 -17.88 -5.05 1.48
CA ALA A 258 -17.91 -5.15 2.94
C ALA A 258 -18.68 -4.00 3.61
N ALA A 259 -18.52 -2.77 3.12
CA ALA A 259 -19.25 -1.62 3.65
C ALA A 259 -20.76 -1.77 3.47
N LEU A 260 -21.21 -2.16 2.27
CA LEU A 260 -22.63 -2.37 2.01
C LEU A 260 -23.19 -3.59 2.74
N ALA A 261 -22.41 -4.66 2.91
CA ALA A 261 -22.78 -5.80 3.74
C ALA A 261 -22.96 -5.40 5.22
N ALA A 262 -22.08 -4.56 5.76
CA ALA A 262 -22.25 -4.00 7.10
C ALA A 262 -23.50 -3.11 7.21
N GLN A 263 -23.80 -2.32 6.18
CA GLN A 263 -25.03 -1.50 6.15
C GLN A 263 -26.29 -2.37 6.09
N ALA A 264 -26.30 -3.42 5.28
CA ALA A 264 -27.39 -4.40 5.23
C ALA A 264 -27.58 -5.11 6.59
N ALA A 265 -26.50 -5.32 7.34
CA ALA A 265 -26.54 -5.86 8.70
C ALA A 265 -27.00 -4.84 9.77
N GLY A 266 -27.09 -3.55 9.42
CA GLY A 266 -27.64 -2.49 10.27
C GLY A 266 -26.70 -1.31 10.57
N ALA A 267 -25.48 -1.28 10.03
CA ALA A 267 -24.57 -0.15 10.19
C ALA A 267 -25.13 1.09 9.47
N LYS A 268 -25.24 2.23 10.15
CA LYS A 268 -25.72 3.47 9.53
C LYS A 268 -24.56 4.29 8.98
N LYS A 269 -23.41 4.22 9.65
CA LYS A 269 -22.19 4.93 9.28
C LYS A 269 -21.01 3.98 9.20
N VAL A 270 -20.39 3.89 8.04
CA VAL A 270 -19.20 3.06 7.81
C VAL A 270 -18.00 3.96 7.51
N LEU A 271 -16.88 3.73 8.19
CA LEU A 271 -15.61 4.38 7.88
C LEU A 271 -14.74 3.40 7.10
N ILE A 272 -14.21 3.83 5.95
CA ILE A 272 -13.16 3.13 5.21
C ILE A 272 -11.89 3.97 5.32
N VAL A 273 -10.84 3.41 5.92
CA VAL A 273 -9.50 4.00 5.91
C VAL A 273 -8.63 3.18 4.97
N ASP A 274 -8.18 3.80 3.89
CA ASP A 274 -7.29 3.20 2.91
C ASP A 274 -5.86 3.72 3.13
N TRP A 275 -4.96 2.83 3.50
CA TRP A 275 -3.53 3.13 3.67
C TRP A 275 -2.65 2.49 2.61
N ASP A 276 -3.25 1.87 1.59
CA ASP A 276 -2.51 1.45 0.40
C ASP A 276 -1.78 2.65 -0.19
N VAL A 277 -0.57 2.43 -0.73
CA VAL A 277 0.23 3.53 -1.25
C VAL A 277 -0.41 4.19 -2.47
N HIS A 278 -1.31 3.48 -3.16
CA HIS A 278 -2.10 4.00 -4.27
C HIS A 278 -3.45 4.52 -3.80
N HIS A 279 -3.96 5.55 -4.47
CA HIS A 279 -5.31 6.02 -4.22
C HIS A 279 -6.33 4.96 -4.71
N GLY A 280 -7.19 4.48 -3.81
CA GLY A 280 -8.33 3.62 -4.14
C GLY A 280 -9.42 4.37 -4.91
N ASN A 281 -9.14 4.69 -6.18
CA ASN A 281 -10.03 5.49 -7.04
C ASN A 281 -11.40 4.84 -7.25
N GLY A 282 -11.48 3.52 -7.29
CA GLY A 282 -12.75 2.81 -7.40
C GLY A 282 -13.59 2.98 -6.15
N THR A 283 -12.98 2.85 -4.97
CA THR A 283 -13.66 3.08 -3.68
C THR A 283 -14.17 4.53 -3.57
N GLN A 284 -13.36 5.51 -3.98
CA GLN A 284 -13.82 6.90 -4.03
C GLN A 284 -15.00 7.06 -4.98
N GLU A 285 -14.91 6.56 -6.22
CA GLU A 285 -15.98 6.64 -7.23
C GLU A 285 -17.32 6.10 -6.69
N ILE A 286 -17.29 4.92 -6.08
CA ILE A 286 -18.49 4.25 -5.53
C ILE A 286 -19.16 5.11 -4.44
N PHE A 287 -18.39 5.79 -3.60
CA PHE A 287 -18.91 6.54 -2.44
C PHE A 287 -18.86 8.06 -2.61
N ASP A 288 -18.50 8.59 -3.78
CA ASP A 288 -18.28 10.02 -4.03
C ASP A 288 -19.52 10.88 -3.71
N GLN A 289 -20.71 10.30 -3.81
CA GLN A 289 -21.99 10.96 -3.55
C GLN A 289 -22.67 10.47 -2.26
N ASN A 290 -21.97 9.69 -1.42
CA ASN A 290 -22.52 9.02 -0.24
C ASN A 290 -22.01 9.67 1.07
N LYS A 291 -22.93 9.97 2.01
CA LYS A 291 -22.59 10.51 3.34
C LYS A 291 -22.65 9.49 4.47
N SER A 292 -23.22 8.32 4.20
CA SER A 292 -23.28 7.20 5.14
C SER A 292 -21.97 6.41 5.17
N VAL A 293 -21.12 6.58 4.16
CA VAL A 293 -19.76 6.04 4.11
C VAL A 293 -18.77 7.20 4.08
N LEU A 294 -17.81 7.20 4.99
CA LEU A 294 -16.69 8.15 5.01
C LEU A 294 -15.46 7.41 4.49
N TYR A 295 -14.87 7.90 3.41
CA TYR A 295 -13.65 7.35 2.81
C TYR A 295 -12.46 8.28 3.10
N ILE A 296 -11.41 7.75 3.71
CA ILE A 296 -10.17 8.47 3.99
C ILE A 296 -9.01 7.69 3.38
N SER A 297 -8.26 8.30 2.46
CA SER A 297 -7.13 7.66 1.78
C SER A 297 -5.82 8.40 2.04
N LEU A 298 -4.76 7.64 2.37
CA LEU A 298 -3.39 8.13 2.51
C LEU A 298 -2.51 7.48 1.45
N HIS A 299 -2.17 8.20 0.39
CA HIS A 299 -1.54 7.62 -0.79
C HIS A 299 -0.43 8.53 -1.34
N ARG A 300 0.54 7.95 -2.04
CA ARG A 300 1.53 8.69 -2.81
C ARG A 300 0.85 9.29 -4.04
N HIS A 301 1.07 10.57 -4.31
CA HIS A 301 0.36 11.29 -5.37
C HIS A 301 1.29 12.10 -6.27
N GLU A 302 2.26 12.81 -5.69
CA GLU A 302 3.27 13.60 -6.42
C GLU A 302 2.69 14.58 -7.45
N GLY A 303 1.50 15.12 -7.14
CA GLY A 303 0.76 16.02 -8.02
C GLY A 303 0.15 15.31 -9.23
N GLY A 304 -0.35 14.09 -9.04
CA GLY A 304 -0.99 13.27 -10.09
C GLY A 304 -0.02 12.47 -10.95
N LYS A 305 1.27 12.41 -10.59
CA LYS A 305 2.30 11.68 -11.34
C LYS A 305 2.48 10.24 -10.88
N PHE A 306 2.01 9.92 -9.68
CA PHE A 306 1.99 8.56 -9.16
C PHE A 306 0.65 7.90 -9.48
N TYR A 307 0.68 6.61 -9.85
CA TYR A 307 -0.53 5.87 -10.20
C TYR A 307 -1.55 5.89 -9.05
N PRO A 308 -2.85 6.04 -9.32
CA PRO A 308 -3.52 6.19 -10.62
C PRO A 308 -3.66 7.65 -11.10
N GLY A 309 -3.02 8.60 -10.41
CA GLY A 309 -3.08 10.03 -10.72
C GLY A 309 -4.25 10.81 -10.12
N THR A 310 -5.26 10.12 -9.58
CA THR A 310 -6.42 10.70 -8.87
C THR A 310 -6.13 10.89 -7.38
N GLY A 311 -7.11 11.35 -6.60
CA GLY A 311 -6.99 11.48 -5.15
C GLY A 311 -6.36 12.80 -4.71
N SER A 312 -6.52 13.87 -5.49
CA SER A 312 -6.06 15.20 -5.07
C SER A 312 -6.74 15.62 -3.76
N ALA A 313 -6.05 16.44 -2.95
CA ALA A 313 -6.61 16.96 -1.70
C ALA A 313 -7.90 17.79 -1.90
N PHE A 314 -8.15 18.25 -3.14
CA PHE A 314 -9.35 19.00 -3.54
C PHE A 314 -10.52 18.12 -3.96
N GLU A 315 -10.30 16.82 -4.19
CA GLU A 315 -11.36 15.84 -4.45
C GLU A 315 -11.96 15.43 -3.10
N VAL A 316 -13.13 15.96 -2.76
CA VAL A 316 -13.72 15.85 -1.41
C VAL A 316 -15.08 15.17 -1.38
N GLY A 317 -15.50 14.54 -2.47
CA GLY A 317 -16.89 14.11 -2.68
C GLY A 317 -17.70 15.13 -3.49
N THR A 318 -18.86 14.73 -3.99
CA THR A 318 -19.72 15.54 -4.84
C THR A 318 -21.21 15.43 -4.47
N LYS A 319 -22.04 16.27 -5.11
CA LYS A 319 -23.51 16.26 -5.01
C LYS A 319 -24.04 16.24 -3.57
N GLY A 320 -23.46 17.08 -2.71
CA GLY A 320 -23.87 17.21 -1.32
C GLY A 320 -23.08 16.34 -0.35
N ALA A 321 -22.28 15.37 -0.82
CA ALA A 321 -21.40 14.56 0.02
C ALA A 321 -19.99 15.16 0.18
N GLU A 322 -19.81 16.45 -0.11
CA GLU A 322 -18.53 17.13 0.07
C GLU A 322 -18.06 17.05 1.55
N GLY A 323 -16.80 16.65 1.73
CA GLY A 323 -16.18 16.36 3.02
C GLY A 323 -16.16 14.87 3.41
N TYR A 324 -16.86 13.98 2.69
CA TYR A 324 -16.91 12.54 2.99
C TYR A 324 -15.91 11.70 2.20
N CYS A 325 -15.20 12.30 1.25
CA CYS A 325 -13.92 11.79 0.75
C CYS A 325 -12.79 12.68 1.28
N VAL A 326 -11.80 12.08 1.94
CA VAL A 326 -10.68 12.78 2.55
C VAL A 326 -9.38 12.20 2.02
N ASN A 327 -8.80 12.89 1.06
CA ASN A 327 -7.52 12.52 0.47
C ASN A 327 -6.33 13.17 1.18
N ILE A 328 -5.32 12.38 1.51
CA ILE A 328 -4.04 12.80 2.08
C ILE A 328 -2.93 12.45 1.07
N PRO A 329 -2.72 13.30 0.05
CA PRO A 329 -1.81 13.01 -1.05
C PRO A 329 -0.35 13.33 -0.68
N TRP A 330 0.48 12.31 -0.52
CA TRP A 330 1.90 12.50 -0.28
C TRP A 330 2.58 13.08 -1.52
N SER A 331 3.35 14.14 -1.29
CA SER A 331 4.04 14.89 -2.35
C SER A 331 5.36 14.26 -2.82
N ARG A 332 5.78 13.13 -2.25
CA ARG A 332 7.03 12.42 -2.54
C ARG A 332 6.95 10.95 -2.11
N GLY A 333 7.86 10.12 -2.61
CA GLY A 333 8.19 8.81 -2.01
C GLY A 333 8.98 8.91 -0.70
N GLY A 334 9.35 7.76 -0.13
CA GLY A 334 10.11 7.67 1.13
C GLY A 334 9.35 8.18 2.35
N VAL A 335 8.02 8.14 2.32
CA VAL A 335 7.15 8.50 3.45
C VAL A 335 7.17 7.36 4.46
N GLY A 336 7.48 7.65 5.72
CA GLY A 336 7.60 6.63 6.78
C GLY A 336 6.65 6.86 7.93
N ASP A 337 6.82 6.07 8.99
CA ASP A 337 5.91 6.00 10.15
C ASP A 337 5.54 7.38 10.70
N ASN A 338 6.51 8.27 10.92
CA ASN A 338 6.25 9.58 11.51
C ASN A 338 5.24 10.42 10.72
N ASP A 339 5.27 10.36 9.39
CA ASP A 339 4.35 11.13 8.55
C ASP A 339 2.93 10.55 8.59
N TYR A 340 2.82 9.21 8.52
CA TYR A 340 1.54 8.50 8.63
C TYR A 340 0.88 8.74 10.00
N ILE A 341 1.60 8.51 11.09
CA ILE A 341 1.04 8.68 12.43
C ILE A 341 0.67 10.14 12.69
N PHE A 342 1.47 11.10 12.21
CA PHE A 342 1.14 12.51 12.30
C PHE A 342 -0.16 12.85 11.55
N ALA A 343 -0.36 12.33 10.34
CA ALA A 343 -1.62 12.49 9.62
C ALA A 343 -2.80 11.81 10.33
N PHE A 344 -2.58 10.65 10.95
CA PHE A 344 -3.62 9.98 11.74
C PHE A 344 -4.06 10.84 12.93
N GLN A 345 -3.12 11.38 13.70
CA GLN A 345 -3.41 12.19 14.87
C GLN A 345 -4.11 13.52 14.54
N HIS A 346 -3.74 14.14 13.42
CA HIS A 346 -4.20 15.49 13.08
C HIS A 346 -5.36 15.53 12.09
N VAL A 347 -5.58 14.50 11.27
CA VAL A 347 -6.62 14.46 10.24
C VAL A 347 -7.54 13.26 10.42
N VAL A 348 -7.01 12.03 10.33
CA VAL A 348 -7.83 10.81 10.27
C VAL A 348 -8.67 10.64 11.54
N LEU A 349 -8.05 10.62 12.72
CA LEU A 349 -8.75 10.38 13.98
C LEU A 349 -9.71 11.52 14.36
N PRO A 350 -9.37 12.82 14.22
CA PRO A 350 -10.32 13.88 14.49
C PRO A 350 -11.57 13.83 13.60
N ILE A 351 -11.42 13.51 12.31
CA ILE A 351 -12.56 13.36 11.40
C ILE A 351 -13.35 12.10 11.76
N ALA A 352 -12.69 10.95 11.89
CA ALA A 352 -13.32 9.68 12.23
C ALA A 352 -14.09 9.72 13.56
N SER A 353 -13.51 10.35 14.59
CA SER A 353 -14.15 10.53 15.90
C SER A 353 -15.41 11.40 15.80
N LYS A 354 -15.39 12.44 14.95
CA LYS A 354 -16.55 13.31 14.74
C LYS A 354 -17.62 12.62 13.90
N PHE A 355 -17.21 11.84 12.90
CA PHE A 355 -18.11 11.01 12.10
C PHE A 355 -18.77 9.92 12.95
N ALA A 356 -18.07 9.39 13.97
CA ALA A 356 -18.56 8.38 14.90
C ALA A 356 -19.14 7.14 14.16
N PRO A 357 -18.29 6.38 13.45
CA PRO A 357 -18.72 5.22 12.67
C PRO A 357 -19.28 4.10 13.57
N ASP A 358 -20.21 3.33 13.01
CA ASP A 358 -20.74 2.10 13.62
C ASP A 358 -19.87 0.88 13.26
N PHE A 359 -19.13 0.98 12.16
CA PHE A 359 -18.26 -0.04 11.60
C PHE A 359 -17.04 0.60 10.91
N THR A 360 -15.85 0.03 11.11
CA THR A 360 -14.62 0.50 10.46
C THR A 360 -14.03 -0.59 9.58
N ILE A 361 -13.65 -0.23 8.36
CA ILE A 361 -12.93 -1.05 7.39
C ILE A 361 -11.57 -0.41 7.14
N ILE A 362 -10.52 -1.22 7.07
CA ILE A 362 -9.21 -0.81 6.61
C ILE A 362 -8.95 -1.49 5.26
N SER A 363 -8.82 -0.71 4.19
CA SER A 363 -8.20 -1.17 2.94
C SER A 363 -6.69 -1.19 3.17
N ALA A 364 -6.19 -2.39 3.44
CA ALA A 364 -4.87 -2.61 4.00
C ALA A 364 -3.87 -3.05 2.92
N GLY A 365 -3.42 -2.08 2.12
CA GLY A 365 -2.25 -2.24 1.27
C GLY A 365 -0.96 -2.19 2.07
N PHE A 366 -0.03 -3.10 1.80
CA PHE A 366 1.28 -3.12 2.44
C PHE A 366 2.40 -2.68 1.49
N ASP A 367 2.08 -1.95 0.44
CA ASP A 367 3.02 -1.38 -0.54
C ASP A 367 3.56 0.00 -0.15
N ALA A 368 3.02 0.64 0.88
CA ALA A 368 3.70 1.76 1.55
C ALA A 368 4.87 1.29 2.44
N ALA A 369 5.04 -0.03 2.60
CA ALA A 369 6.04 -0.60 3.49
C ALA A 369 7.47 -0.41 2.96
N ARG A 370 8.43 -0.36 3.89
CA ARG A 370 9.85 -0.39 3.58
C ARG A 370 10.18 -1.57 2.66
N GLY A 371 10.87 -1.29 1.57
CA GLY A 371 11.35 -2.27 0.60
C GLY A 371 10.31 -2.73 -0.43
N ASP A 372 9.10 -2.17 -0.41
CA ASP A 372 8.14 -2.40 -1.48
C ASP A 372 8.59 -1.73 -2.79
N PRO A 373 8.59 -2.46 -3.92
CA PRO A 373 9.09 -1.95 -5.19
C PRO A 373 8.18 -0.94 -5.87
N LEU A 374 6.88 -0.94 -5.59
CA LEU A 374 5.90 -0.07 -6.25
C LEU A 374 5.72 1.23 -5.46
N GLY A 375 5.55 1.16 -4.15
CA GLY A 375 5.33 2.35 -3.33
C GLY A 375 6.61 3.16 -3.08
N CYS A 376 7.74 2.48 -2.86
CA CYS A 376 9.02 3.09 -2.48
C CYS A 376 8.89 4.07 -1.28
N CYS A 377 8.04 3.70 -0.32
CA CYS A 377 7.88 4.37 0.97
C CYS A 377 8.68 3.63 2.06
N ASP A 378 8.57 4.08 3.31
CA ASP A 378 9.37 3.58 4.43
C ASP A 378 8.53 3.29 5.68
N VAL A 379 7.26 2.90 5.50
CA VAL A 379 6.40 2.48 6.63
C VAL A 379 6.89 1.13 7.15
N THR A 380 6.99 0.99 8.46
CA THR A 380 7.45 -0.24 9.11
C THR A 380 6.27 -1.02 9.71
N PRO A 381 6.45 -2.30 10.06
CA PRO A 381 5.44 -3.04 10.81
C PRO A 381 5.01 -2.34 12.11
N ALA A 382 5.88 -1.54 12.73
CA ALA A 382 5.54 -0.74 13.91
C ALA A 382 4.55 0.40 13.57
N GLY A 383 4.75 1.07 12.42
CA GLY A 383 3.80 2.05 11.90
C GLY A 383 2.42 1.45 11.67
N TYR A 384 2.33 0.30 10.98
CA TYR A 384 1.06 -0.41 10.77
C TYR A 384 0.40 -0.87 12.08
N THR A 385 1.20 -1.33 13.05
CA THR A 385 0.73 -1.68 14.41
C THR A 385 0.05 -0.47 15.05
N GLN A 386 0.71 0.68 15.04
CA GLN A 386 0.20 1.89 15.68
C GLN A 386 -1.04 2.45 14.96
N MET A 387 -1.05 2.46 13.61
CA MET A 387 -2.22 2.84 12.82
C MET A 387 -3.43 1.96 13.13
N THR A 388 -3.23 0.63 13.18
CA THR A 388 -4.28 -0.33 13.54
C THR A 388 -4.78 -0.09 14.96
N HIS A 389 -3.87 0.12 15.92
CA HIS A 389 -4.23 0.37 17.30
C HIS A 389 -5.10 1.61 17.46
N MET A 390 -4.71 2.72 16.82
CA MET A 390 -5.47 3.96 16.80
C MET A 390 -6.90 3.76 16.26
N LEU A 391 -7.07 3.01 15.18
CA LEU A 391 -8.39 2.71 14.60
C LEU A 391 -9.20 1.69 15.39
N SER A 392 -8.54 0.76 16.11
CA SER A 392 -9.21 -0.25 16.93
C SER A 392 -10.04 0.33 18.09
N THR A 393 -9.76 1.58 18.47
CA THR A 393 -10.52 2.31 19.50
C THR A 393 -11.85 2.88 18.98
N LEU A 394 -12.04 2.94 17.66
CA LEU A 394 -13.26 3.41 17.00
C LEU A 394 -14.29 2.28 16.89
N SER A 395 -15.54 2.61 16.55
CA SER A 395 -16.62 1.65 16.27
C SER A 395 -16.86 0.58 17.36
N GLY A 396 -16.44 0.85 18.61
CA GLY A 396 -16.45 -0.13 19.70
C GLY A 396 -15.57 -1.36 19.44
N GLY A 397 -14.52 -1.23 18.63
CA GLY A 397 -13.63 -2.32 18.25
C GLY A 397 -14.09 -3.16 17.06
N LYS A 398 -15.25 -2.83 16.44
CA LYS A 398 -15.74 -3.48 15.22
C LYS A 398 -14.91 -3.04 14.02
N LEU A 399 -13.88 -3.82 13.73
CA LEU A 399 -12.86 -3.51 12.75
C LEU A 399 -12.66 -4.68 11.79
N LEU A 400 -12.78 -4.42 10.49
CA LEU A 400 -12.40 -5.34 9.43
C LEU A 400 -11.18 -4.82 8.69
N VAL A 401 -10.15 -5.65 8.56
CA VAL A 401 -8.97 -5.37 7.75
C VAL A 401 -9.07 -6.19 6.47
N VAL A 402 -8.95 -5.55 5.30
CA VAL A 402 -9.03 -6.20 3.99
C VAL A 402 -7.71 -6.03 3.28
N LEU A 403 -7.04 -7.13 2.90
CA LEU A 403 -5.78 -7.04 2.17
C LEU A 403 -5.98 -6.43 0.78
N GLU A 404 -5.20 -5.40 0.44
CA GLU A 404 -5.16 -4.77 -0.90
C GLU A 404 -3.80 -5.06 -1.57
N GLY A 405 -2.95 -4.05 -1.81
CA GLY A 405 -1.62 -4.16 -2.41
C GLY A 405 -0.50 -4.63 -1.46
N GLY A 406 0.75 -4.48 -1.90
CA GLY A 406 1.96 -4.94 -1.22
C GLY A 406 2.62 -6.14 -1.91
N TYR A 407 3.87 -5.97 -2.35
CA TYR A 407 4.49 -6.82 -3.38
C TYR A 407 5.89 -7.32 -3.00
N ASN A 408 6.44 -6.85 -1.88
CA ASN A 408 7.59 -7.44 -1.19
C ASN A 408 7.13 -8.48 -0.16
N LEU A 409 7.40 -9.77 -0.40
CA LEU A 409 6.87 -10.89 0.41
C LEU A 409 7.27 -10.80 1.89
N ARG A 410 8.50 -10.40 2.22
CA ARG A 410 8.94 -10.23 3.62
C ARG A 410 8.23 -9.06 4.31
N SER A 411 8.11 -7.93 3.62
CA SER A 411 7.49 -6.73 4.17
C SER A 411 6.01 -6.95 4.43
N ILE A 412 5.26 -7.51 3.48
CA ILE A 412 3.83 -7.78 3.66
C ILE A 412 3.58 -8.81 4.76
N SER A 413 4.41 -9.85 4.86
CA SER A 413 4.28 -10.90 5.89
C SER A 413 4.49 -10.33 7.29
N SER A 414 5.52 -9.50 7.46
CA SER A 414 5.84 -8.85 8.73
C SER A 414 4.76 -7.85 9.14
N SER A 415 4.30 -7.02 8.20
CA SER A 415 3.27 -6.01 8.46
C SER A 415 1.90 -6.62 8.75
N ALA A 416 1.44 -7.60 7.95
CA ALA A 416 0.18 -8.30 8.19
C ALA A 416 0.17 -9.05 9.53
N THR A 417 1.27 -9.73 9.87
CA THR A 417 1.45 -10.36 11.18
C THR A 417 1.34 -9.35 12.31
N ALA A 418 1.97 -8.19 12.18
CA ALA A 418 1.93 -7.13 13.20
C ALA A 418 0.52 -6.54 13.37
N VAL A 419 -0.22 -6.32 12.27
CA VAL A 419 -1.62 -5.88 12.29
C VAL A 419 -2.51 -6.90 13.00
N ILE A 420 -2.39 -8.19 12.68
CA ILE A 420 -3.24 -9.23 13.29
C ILE A 420 -2.95 -9.39 14.80
N LYS A 421 -1.70 -9.20 15.23
CA LYS A 421 -1.36 -9.17 16.67
C LYS A 421 -2.12 -8.07 17.43
N VAL A 422 -2.31 -6.90 16.81
CA VAL A 422 -3.14 -5.83 17.40
C VAL A 422 -4.61 -6.25 17.47
N LEU A 423 -5.13 -6.91 16.43
CA LEU A 423 -6.51 -7.42 16.43
C LEU A 423 -6.76 -8.44 17.55
N LEU A 424 -5.75 -9.27 17.85
CA LEU A 424 -5.72 -10.22 18.97
C LEU A 424 -5.57 -9.56 20.34
N GLY A 425 -5.32 -8.25 20.40
CA GLY A 425 -5.20 -7.49 21.63
C GLY A 425 -3.80 -7.45 22.24
N GLU A 426 -2.76 -7.80 21.47
CA GLU A 426 -1.38 -7.58 21.91
C GLU A 426 -1.10 -6.06 22.04
N SER A 427 -0.44 -5.65 23.12
CA SER A 427 -0.18 -4.25 23.42
C SER A 427 0.85 -3.64 22.46
N CYS A 428 0.63 -2.41 22.02
CA CYS A 428 1.62 -1.64 21.28
C CYS A 428 2.75 -1.23 22.25
N GLU A 429 3.92 -1.85 22.15
CA GLU A 429 5.06 -1.58 23.04
C GLU A 429 5.72 -0.20 22.80
N CYS A 430 5.30 0.54 21.78
CA CYS A 430 5.90 1.82 21.39
C CYS A 430 4.82 2.87 21.21
N GLU A 431 4.57 3.69 22.24
CA GLU A 431 4.01 5.03 22.01
C GLU A 431 5.18 5.97 21.70
N PRO A 432 5.34 6.45 20.46
CA PRO A 432 6.36 7.43 20.16
C PRO A 432 6.01 8.76 20.83
N GLU A 433 6.68 9.06 21.93
CA GLU A 433 6.71 10.41 22.49
C GLU A 433 7.37 11.35 21.46
N ASN A 434 6.67 12.43 21.08
CA ASN A 434 7.13 13.47 20.16
C ASN A 434 7.36 13.04 18.70
N ILE A 435 6.29 12.63 18.01
CA ILE A 435 6.31 12.40 16.56
C ILE A 435 6.58 13.72 15.84
N VAL A 436 7.71 13.77 15.11
CA VAL A 436 8.05 14.90 14.26
C VAL A 436 7.88 14.48 12.80
N PRO A 437 6.89 15.03 12.07
CA PRO A 437 6.72 14.72 10.65
C PRO A 437 7.86 15.29 9.83
N SER A 438 8.05 14.75 8.64
CA SER A 438 8.88 15.38 7.63
C SER A 438 8.28 16.73 7.21
N LYS A 439 9.12 17.60 6.63
CA LYS A 439 8.64 18.89 6.11
C LYS A 439 7.55 18.70 5.05
N ALA A 440 7.67 17.67 4.20
CA ALA A 440 6.69 17.37 3.16
C ALA A 440 5.37 16.90 3.78
N GLY A 441 5.43 15.95 4.73
CA GLY A 441 4.24 15.46 5.44
C GLY A 441 3.50 16.57 6.18
N LEU A 442 4.21 17.47 6.87
CA LEU A 442 3.59 18.62 7.53
C LEU A 442 2.86 19.55 6.53
N LEU A 443 3.43 19.77 5.34
CA LEU A 443 2.80 20.62 4.32
C LEU A 443 1.54 19.96 3.76
N THR A 444 1.61 18.66 3.44
CA THR A 444 0.44 17.88 3.02
C THR A 444 -0.67 17.96 4.07
N VAL A 445 -0.36 17.70 5.35
CA VAL A 445 -1.37 17.76 6.43
C VAL A 445 -1.97 19.15 6.57
N LEU A 446 -1.18 20.23 6.51
CA LEU A 446 -1.71 21.60 6.58
C LEU A 446 -2.63 21.94 5.41
N GLU A 447 -2.32 21.45 4.20
CA GLU A 447 -3.17 21.63 3.02
C GLU A 447 -4.51 20.91 3.18
N VAL A 448 -4.46 19.64 3.57
CA VAL A 448 -5.67 18.83 3.83
C VAL A 448 -6.53 19.48 4.92
N LEU A 449 -5.93 19.89 6.04
CA LEU A 449 -6.64 20.58 7.12
C LEU A 449 -7.35 21.84 6.61
N LYS A 450 -6.67 22.67 5.81
CA LYS A 450 -7.22 23.90 5.24
C LYS A 450 -8.44 23.64 4.35
N ILE A 451 -8.44 22.53 3.61
CA ILE A 451 -9.57 22.15 2.76
C ILE A 451 -10.70 21.58 3.62
N GLN A 452 -10.37 20.61 4.47
CA GLN A 452 -11.35 19.81 5.22
C GLN A 452 -12.02 20.57 6.37
N MET A 453 -11.40 21.63 6.93
CA MET A 453 -12.03 22.44 7.97
C MET A 453 -13.35 23.09 7.54
N LYS A 454 -13.59 23.22 6.22
CA LYS A 454 -14.87 23.70 5.68
C LYS A 454 -16.03 22.75 6.01
N TYR A 455 -15.73 21.46 6.12
CA TYR A 455 -16.69 20.38 6.35
C TYR A 455 -16.61 19.82 7.77
N TRP A 456 -15.42 19.89 8.38
CA TRP A 456 -15.10 19.38 9.71
C TRP A 456 -14.53 20.49 10.62
N PRO A 457 -15.39 21.34 11.23
CA PRO A 457 -14.93 22.51 11.99
C PRO A 457 -14.07 22.18 13.22
N ASN A 458 -14.10 20.94 13.72
CA ASN A 458 -13.24 20.48 14.82
C ASN A 458 -11.75 20.49 14.46
N LEU A 459 -11.40 20.56 13.18
CA LEU A 459 -10.03 20.62 12.69
C LEU A 459 -9.36 22.00 12.88
N SER A 460 -10.14 23.07 13.08
CA SER A 460 -9.63 24.45 13.14
C SER A 460 -8.58 24.65 14.23
N SER A 461 -8.79 24.07 15.41
CA SER A 461 -7.84 24.17 16.54
C SER A 461 -6.49 23.51 16.22
N SER A 462 -6.52 22.33 15.58
CA SER A 462 -5.34 21.60 15.13
C SER A 462 -4.57 22.41 14.09
N PHE A 463 -5.30 22.98 13.12
CA PHE A 463 -4.72 23.81 12.07
C PHE A 463 -4.03 25.06 12.61
N GLU A 464 -4.69 25.83 13.48
CA GLU A 464 -4.11 27.05 14.07
C GLU A 464 -2.84 26.74 14.86
N LYS A 465 -2.86 25.68 15.69
CA LYS A 465 -1.70 25.22 16.46
C LYS A 465 -0.52 24.88 15.56
N LEU A 466 -0.74 24.09 14.51
CA LEU A 466 0.31 23.67 13.58
C LEU A 466 0.83 24.84 12.72
N GLN A 467 -0.05 25.76 12.32
CA GLN A 467 0.33 26.94 11.56
C GLN A 467 1.23 27.88 12.39
N LEU A 468 0.92 28.07 13.67
CA LEU A 468 1.75 28.83 14.61
C LEU A 468 3.13 28.17 14.81
N GLN A 469 3.17 26.85 15.03
CA GLN A 469 4.43 26.11 15.16
C GLN A 469 5.30 26.27 13.91
N ARG A 470 4.72 26.16 12.71
CA ARG A 470 5.44 26.38 11.44
C ARG A 470 6.02 27.79 11.33
N ALA A 471 5.26 28.81 11.74
CA ALA A 471 5.72 30.19 11.72
C ALA A 471 6.93 30.38 12.65
N MET A 472 6.89 29.81 13.86
CA MET A 472 8.00 29.84 14.82
C MET A 472 9.27 29.17 14.26
N TYR A 473 9.17 27.97 13.69
CA TYR A 473 10.31 27.29 13.05
C TYR A 473 10.91 28.10 11.88
N SER A 474 10.07 28.78 11.11
CA SER A 474 10.51 29.64 10.00
C SER A 474 11.25 30.88 10.50
N VAL A 475 10.80 31.48 11.62
CA VAL A 475 11.45 32.63 12.26
C VAL A 475 12.78 32.24 12.89
N GLU A 476 12.86 31.11 13.62
CA GLU A 476 14.11 30.62 14.19
C GLU A 476 15.16 30.31 13.12
N LYS A 477 14.75 29.72 11.99
CA LYS A 477 15.65 29.42 10.88
C LYS A 477 16.17 30.69 10.22
N LYS A 478 15.32 31.71 10.05
CA LYS A 478 15.73 33.05 9.60
C LYS A 478 16.72 33.69 10.58
N GLN A 479 16.47 33.62 11.88
CA GLN A 479 17.39 34.14 12.89
C GLN A 479 18.73 33.39 12.91
N LYS A 480 18.74 32.06 12.77
CA LYS A 480 19.97 31.25 12.65
C LYS A 480 20.73 31.54 11.35
N GLN A 481 20.04 31.77 10.22
CA GLN A 481 20.66 32.23 8.96
C GLN A 481 21.22 33.65 9.06
N VAL A 482 20.52 34.58 9.71
CA VAL A 482 20.99 35.95 9.96
C VAL A 482 22.19 35.94 10.90
N LYS A 483 22.19 35.10 11.94
CA LYS A 483 23.36 34.89 12.81
C LYS A 483 24.54 34.30 12.04
N ARG A 484 24.33 33.31 11.15
CA ARG A 484 25.39 32.79 10.28
C ARG A 484 25.92 33.82 9.28
N ARG A 485 25.07 34.69 8.72
CA ARG A 485 25.50 35.79 7.83
C ARG A 485 26.28 36.88 8.56
N ARG A 486 25.93 37.19 9.82
CA ARG A 486 26.70 38.15 10.65
C ARG A 486 28.06 37.64 11.10
N VAL A 487 28.38 36.35 10.94
CA VAL A 487 29.65 35.75 11.35
C VAL A 487 30.70 35.76 10.21
N PHE A 488 30.37 36.26 9.02
CA PHE A 488 31.28 36.24 7.85
C PHE A 488 31.51 37.61 7.17
N GLU A 489 31.37 38.71 7.90
CA GLU A 489 31.87 40.01 7.41
C GLU A 489 33.22 40.34 8.07
N PRO A 490 34.32 40.41 7.30
CA PRO A 490 35.62 40.77 7.84
C PRO A 490 35.61 42.22 8.36
N PRO A 491 36.30 42.54 9.46
CA PRO A 491 36.26 43.88 10.06
C PRO A 491 36.72 44.97 9.08
N LEU A 492 36.00 46.09 9.01
CA LEU A 492 36.28 47.19 8.06
C LEU A 492 37.71 47.76 8.15
N TRP A 493 38.32 47.76 9.34
CA TRP A 493 39.70 48.23 9.54
C TRP A 493 40.75 47.34 8.86
N TRP A 494 40.38 46.11 8.45
CA TRP A 494 41.26 45.28 7.62
C TRP A 494 41.46 45.87 6.23
N ARG A 495 40.63 46.82 5.76
CA ARG A 495 40.85 47.54 4.48
C ARG A 495 42.13 48.38 4.42
N TRP A 496 42.66 48.82 5.56
CA TRP A 496 43.72 49.84 5.60
C TRP A 496 44.97 49.41 6.37
N GLY A 497 45.14 48.11 6.60
CA GLY A 497 46.26 47.58 7.39
C GLY A 497 46.94 46.35 6.77
N ARG A 498 47.85 45.72 7.52
CA ARG A 498 48.64 44.54 7.06
C ARG A 498 47.81 43.33 6.62
N LYS A 499 46.48 43.32 6.88
CA LYS A 499 45.52 42.28 6.47
C LYS A 499 44.65 42.66 5.27
N GLN A 500 44.98 43.75 4.55
CA GLN A 500 44.22 44.25 3.40
C GLN A 500 44.08 43.23 2.26
N LEU A 501 45.13 42.45 1.99
CA LEU A 501 45.09 41.40 0.98
C LEU A 501 44.01 40.34 1.31
N LEU A 502 43.96 39.88 2.56
CA LEU A 502 42.96 38.92 3.03
C LEU A 502 41.53 39.48 2.99
N PHE A 503 41.36 40.77 3.30
CA PHE A 503 40.06 41.44 3.17
C PHE A 503 39.58 41.40 1.71
N HIS A 504 40.43 41.76 0.74
CA HIS A 504 40.03 41.81 -0.68
C HIS A 504 39.74 40.41 -1.25
N ILE A 505 40.48 39.38 -0.81
CA ILE A 505 40.21 37.97 -1.16
C ILE A 505 38.83 37.54 -0.63
N LEU A 506 38.53 37.84 0.64
CA LEU A 506 37.28 37.40 1.28
C LEU A 506 36.04 38.19 0.79
N THR A 507 36.20 39.45 0.38
CA THR A 507 35.09 40.29 -0.13
C THR A 507 34.98 40.31 -1.66
N GLY A 508 35.76 39.48 -2.38
CA GLY A 508 35.64 39.30 -3.84
C GLY A 508 35.99 40.51 -4.71
N HIS A 509 36.73 41.50 -4.17
CA HIS A 509 37.08 42.73 -4.89
C HIS A 509 38.51 42.67 -5.44
N PHE A 510 38.76 41.81 -6.43
CA PHE A 510 39.93 41.92 -7.29
C PHE A 510 39.49 42.41 -8.67
N HIS A 511 39.72 43.69 -8.95
CA HIS A 511 39.82 44.15 -10.33
C HIS A 511 41.29 44.10 -10.74
N LEU A 512 41.64 43.10 -11.55
CA LEU A 512 42.87 43.16 -12.34
C LEU A 512 42.65 44.17 -13.48
N LYS A 513 43.51 45.17 -13.55
CA LYS A 513 43.79 45.94 -14.78
C LYS A 513 44.80 45.18 -15.61
#